data_AF-A0AAW1TFI9-F1
#
_entry.id   AF-A0AAW1TFI9-F1
#
_cell.length_a   1.000
_cell.length_b   1.000
_cell.length_c   1.000
_cell.angle_alpha   90.00
_cell.angle_beta   90.00
_cell.angle_gamma   90.00
#
_symmetry.space_group_name_H-M   'P 1'
#
loop_
_entity.id
_entity.type
_entity.pdbx_description
1 polymer ?
#
loop_
_entity_poly.entity_id
_entity_poly.type
_entity_poly.pdbx_seq_one_letter_code
_entity_poly.pdbx_strand_id
1 'polypeptide(L)'
;MVRTQTLVKNAIVQIDATPFRQWYHQHYGVEVGLKKRGGPQGGASIEDATNQEVKRSNHLQRKIKERNADRTIEQAVDDQFATGRLYACISSRPGQCGRADGFIIEGKELEFYVRRMQRKKGKGGS
;
A
#
# COMPACT_ATOMS: atom_id res chain seq x y z
N MET A 1 -18.24 11.10 14.19
CA MET A 1 -17.96 11.01 12.75
C MET A 1 -17.37 9.66 12.35
N VAL A 2 -16.34 9.12 13.02
CA VAL A 2 -15.85 7.75 12.70
C VAL A 2 -16.88 6.66 13.03
N ARG A 3 -17.55 6.74 14.19
CA ARG A 3 -18.58 5.75 14.60
C ARG A 3 -19.76 5.67 13.63
N THR A 4 -20.12 6.80 13.02
CA THR A 4 -21.23 6.93 12.07
C THR A 4 -20.79 6.74 10.62
N GLN A 5 -19.54 6.37 10.37
CA GLN A 5 -18.95 6.17 9.04
C GLN A 5 -19.12 7.40 8.10
N THR A 6 -19.13 8.61 8.67
CA THR A 6 -19.30 9.85 7.89
C THR A 6 -17.97 10.26 7.25
N LEU A 7 -17.94 10.37 5.92
CA LEU A 7 -16.77 10.79 5.16
C LEU A 7 -16.67 12.32 5.08
N VAL A 8 -15.52 12.86 5.47
CA VAL A 8 -15.23 14.30 5.41
C VAL A 8 -13.81 14.54 4.91
N LYS A 9 -13.53 15.80 4.55
CA LYS A 9 -12.17 16.21 4.22
C LYS A 9 -11.22 15.88 5.38
N ASN A 10 -10.04 15.38 5.04
CA ASN A 10 -8.98 14.88 5.92
C ASN A 10 -9.35 13.66 6.77
N ALA A 11 -10.44 12.96 6.44
CA ALA A 11 -10.72 11.68 7.08
C ALA A 11 -9.71 10.61 6.60
N ILE A 12 -9.20 9.84 7.56
CA ILE A 12 -8.33 8.69 7.30
C ILE A 12 -9.22 7.46 7.10
N VAL A 13 -9.09 6.84 5.94
CA VAL A 13 -9.90 5.70 5.50
C VAL A 13 -9.00 4.53 5.10
N GLN A 14 -9.59 3.33 5.05
CA GLN A 14 -8.93 2.15 4.47
C GLN A 14 -9.51 1.88 3.09
N ILE A 15 -8.63 1.77 2.09
CA ILE A 15 -8.99 1.45 0.71
C ILE A 15 -8.46 0.08 0.30
N ASP A 16 -9.01 -0.49 -0.77
CA ASP A 16 -8.54 -1.75 -1.34
C ASP A 16 -7.14 -1.60 -1.96
N ALA A 17 -6.23 -2.49 -1.60
CA ALA A 17 -4.86 -2.51 -2.10
C ALA A 17 -4.72 -3.23 -3.46
N THR A 18 -5.70 -4.05 -3.84
CA THR A 18 -5.66 -4.90 -5.05
C THR A 18 -5.34 -4.15 -6.34
N PRO A 19 -6.01 -3.02 -6.68
CA PRO A 19 -5.70 -2.30 -7.92
C PRO A 19 -4.26 -1.77 -7.95
N PHE A 20 -3.74 -1.34 -6.79
CA PHE A 20 -2.37 -0.85 -6.67
C PHE A 20 -1.35 -1.99 -6.79
N ARG A 21 -1.61 -3.16 -6.19
CA ARG A 21 -0.77 -4.35 -6.33
C ARG A 21 -0.72 -4.83 -7.78
N GLN A 22 -1.87 -4.85 -8.47
CA GLN A 22 -1.94 -5.23 -9.88
C GLN A 22 -1.13 -4.28 -10.76
N TRP A 23 -1.28 -2.97 -10.56
CA TRP A 23 -0.48 -1.97 -11.27
C TRP A 23 1.01 -2.15 -10.98
N TYR A 24 1.38 -2.32 -9.70
CA TYR A 24 2.78 -2.48 -9.30
C TYR A 24 3.43 -3.73 -9.94
N HIS A 25 2.69 -4.84 -9.98
CA HIS A 25 3.14 -6.06 -10.65
C HIS A 25 3.28 -5.87 -12.16
N GLN A 26 2.31 -5.23 -12.83
CA GLN A 26 2.41 -4.95 -14.26
C GLN A 26 3.55 -3.97 -14.58
N HIS A 27 3.80 -3.02 -13.68
CA HIS A 27 4.82 -2.00 -13.86
C HIS A 27 6.22 -2.57 -13.62
N TYR A 28 6.48 -3.15 -12.45
CA TYR A 28 7.82 -3.57 -12.05
C TYR A 28 8.11 -5.05 -12.28
N GLY A 29 7.09 -5.86 -12.55
CA GLY A 29 7.22 -7.32 -12.66
C GLY A 29 7.50 -8.00 -11.31
N VAL A 30 7.22 -7.31 -10.20
CA VAL A 30 7.47 -7.81 -8.84
C VAL A 30 6.17 -7.76 -8.03
N GLU A 31 5.96 -8.77 -7.19
CA GLU A 31 4.85 -8.78 -6.25
C GLU A 31 5.17 -8.01 -4.96
N VAL A 32 4.17 -7.31 -4.42
CA VAL A 32 4.22 -6.57 -3.14
C VAL A 32 3.29 -7.22 -2.11
N GLY A 33 3.60 -7.05 -0.83
CA GLY A 33 2.79 -7.57 0.27
C GLY A 33 2.94 -9.08 0.50
N LEU A 34 4.12 -9.65 0.21
CA LEU A 34 4.42 -11.06 0.51
C LEU A 34 4.63 -11.23 2.02
N LYS A 35 3.73 -11.96 2.71
CA LYS A 35 3.92 -12.27 4.13
C LYS A 35 5.11 -13.21 4.32
N LYS A 36 6.17 -12.71 4.97
CA LYS A 36 7.29 -13.51 5.47
C LYS A 36 6.75 -14.54 6.49
N ARG A 37 6.52 -15.79 6.07
CA ARG A 37 6.24 -16.87 7.03
C ARG A 37 7.57 -17.26 7.69
N GLY A 38 7.58 -17.24 9.03
CA GLY A 38 8.74 -17.24 9.92
C GLY A 38 9.95 -18.11 9.52
N GLY A 39 11.13 -17.49 9.56
CA GLY A 39 12.44 -18.14 9.52
C GLY A 39 13.54 -17.17 9.10
N PRO A 40 14.77 -17.26 9.66
CA PRO A 40 15.93 -16.43 9.28
C PRO A 40 16.55 -16.82 7.93
N GLN A 41 15.77 -17.49 7.08
CA GLN A 41 16.00 -17.78 5.65
C GLN A 41 14.71 -17.60 4.83
N GLY A 42 13.67 -17.01 5.43
CA GLY A 42 12.38 -16.77 4.78
C GLY A 42 12.31 -15.42 4.08
N GLY A 43 13.44 -14.86 3.66
CA GLY A 43 13.36 -13.87 2.60
C GLY A 43 12.85 -14.63 1.40
N ALA A 44 11.56 -14.51 1.07
CA ALA A 44 11.24 -14.43 -0.35
C ALA A 44 12.10 -13.26 -0.80
N SER A 45 13.26 -13.60 -1.33
CA SER A 45 14.15 -12.65 -1.94
C SER A 45 13.26 -11.86 -2.89
N ILE A 46 13.59 -10.61 -3.11
CA ILE A 46 12.99 -9.77 -4.14
C ILE A 46 13.01 -10.47 -5.54
N GLU A 47 13.66 -11.64 -5.63
CA GLU A 47 13.96 -12.49 -6.77
C GLU A 47 13.06 -13.76 -6.89
N ASP A 48 12.28 -14.16 -5.86
CA ASP A 48 11.52 -15.44 -5.91
C ASP A 48 10.11 -15.34 -6.50
N ALA A 49 9.56 -14.13 -6.68
CA ALA A 49 8.38 -13.90 -7.50
C ALA A 49 8.75 -13.52 -8.95
N THR A 50 10.03 -13.60 -9.31
CA THR A 50 10.55 -13.15 -10.61
C THR A 50 10.29 -14.14 -11.75
N ASN A 51 9.75 -15.33 -11.49
CA ASN A 51 9.70 -16.38 -12.52
C ASN A 51 8.32 -17.00 -12.80
N GLN A 52 7.29 -16.17 -12.97
CA GLN A 52 6.46 -16.40 -14.15
C GLN A 52 7.20 -15.77 -15.32
N GLU A 53 8.12 -16.52 -15.93
CA GLU A 53 8.71 -16.24 -17.24
C GLU A 53 7.60 -16.24 -18.30
N VAL A 54 6.71 -15.25 -18.23
CA VAL A 54 6.00 -14.80 -19.41
C VAL A 54 7.10 -14.35 -20.34
N LYS A 55 7.30 -15.06 -21.45
CA LYS A 55 8.23 -14.65 -22.51
C LYS A 55 7.88 -13.22 -22.90
N ARG A 56 8.71 -12.27 -22.47
CA ARG A 56 8.59 -10.85 -22.76
C ARG A 56 9.62 -10.48 -23.82
N SER A 57 9.29 -9.49 -24.65
CA SER A 57 10.24 -8.95 -25.63
C SER A 57 11.44 -8.32 -24.93
N ASN A 58 12.61 -8.36 -25.58
CA ASN A 58 13.84 -7.76 -25.06
C ASN A 58 13.69 -6.26 -24.74
N HIS A 59 12.84 -5.55 -25.51
CA HIS A 59 12.53 -4.14 -25.25
C HIS A 59 11.78 -3.95 -23.92
N LEU A 60 10.80 -4.80 -23.62
CA LEU A 60 10.05 -4.71 -22.37
C LEU A 60 10.93 -5.08 -21.17
N GLN A 61 11.80 -6.08 -21.31
CA GLN A 61 12.76 -6.45 -20.27
C GLN A 61 13.71 -5.29 -19.94
N ARG A 62 14.25 -4.62 -20.97
CA ARG A 62 15.08 -3.42 -20.78
C ARG A 62 14.31 -2.31 -20.05
N LYS A 63 13.07 -2.04 -20.46
CA LYS A 63 12.20 -1.05 -19.81
C LYS A 63 11.89 -1.38 -18.34
N ILE A 64 11.69 -2.66 -18.01
CA ILE A 64 11.48 -3.11 -16.62
C ILE A 64 12.77 -2.94 -15.81
N LYS A 65 13.92 -3.35 -16.38
CA LYS A 65 15.22 -3.22 -15.73
C LYS A 65 15.56 -1.77 -15.39
N GLU A 66 15.33 -0.84 -16.31
CA GLU A 66 15.51 0.60 -16.08
C GLU A 66 14.62 1.11 -14.94
N ARG A 67 13.34 0.70 -14.90
CA ARG A 67 12.42 1.09 -13.83
C ARG A 67 12.75 0.49 -12.47
N ASN A 68 13.32 -0.71 -12.46
CA ASN A 68 13.70 -1.38 -11.23
C ASN A 68 14.93 -0.77 -10.56
N ALA A 69 15.73 0.05 -11.27
CA ALA A 69 16.93 0.67 -10.72
C ALA A 69 16.63 1.59 -9.52
N ASP A 70 15.58 2.42 -9.63
CA ASP A 70 15.20 3.40 -8.60
C ASP A 70 14.00 2.94 -7.75
N ARG A 71 13.64 1.66 -7.84
CA ARG A 71 12.45 1.10 -7.19
C ARG A 71 12.65 1.03 -5.68
N THR A 72 11.92 1.86 -4.95
CA THR A 72 11.89 1.86 -3.49
C THR A 72 10.45 1.84 -2.98
N ILE A 73 10.19 1.04 -1.95
CA ILE A 73 8.91 1.03 -1.22
C ILE A 73 9.23 0.97 0.27
N GLU A 74 8.54 1.78 1.06
CA GLU A 74 8.69 1.76 2.51
C GLU A 74 8.07 0.48 3.09
N GLN A 75 8.77 -0.16 4.02
CA GLN A 75 8.32 -1.41 4.65
C GLN A 75 6.92 -1.28 5.27
N ALA A 76 6.60 -0.14 5.91
CA ALA A 76 5.29 0.09 6.52
C ALA A 76 4.13 0.11 5.52
N VAL A 77 4.40 0.48 4.26
CA VAL A 77 3.42 0.45 3.17
C VAL A 77 3.34 -0.97 2.59
N ASP A 78 4.46 -1.66 2.41
CA ASP A 78 4.49 -3.06 1.96
C ASP A 78 3.75 -4.00 2.93
N ASP A 79 3.90 -3.78 4.23
CA ASP A 79 3.16 -4.51 5.27
C ASP A 79 1.64 -4.32 5.12
N GLN A 80 1.17 -3.14 4.68
CA GLN A 80 -0.25 -2.90 4.42
C GLN A 80 -0.74 -3.62 3.16
N PHE A 81 0.09 -3.70 2.11
CA PHE A 81 -0.22 -4.53 0.94
C PHE A 81 -0.46 -6.00 1.33
N ALA A 82 0.28 -6.52 2.31
CA ALA A 82 0.08 -7.87 2.84
C ALA A 82 -1.26 -8.07 3.57
N THR A 83 -1.86 -6.99 4.07
CA THR A 83 -3.20 -7.02 4.68
C THR A 83 -4.34 -6.86 3.66
N GLY A 84 -4.01 -6.42 2.44
CA GLY A 84 -4.98 -6.11 1.38
C GLY A 84 -5.70 -4.76 1.54
N ARG A 85 -5.32 -3.94 2.54
CA ARG A 85 -5.92 -2.61 2.77
C ARG A 85 -4.84 -1.55 3.02
N LEU A 86 -4.96 -0.42 2.35
CA LEU A 86 -4.06 0.73 2.51
C LEU A 86 -4.76 1.87 3.25
N TYR A 87 -4.03 2.60 4.10
CA TYR A 87 -4.52 3.84 4.69
C TYR A 87 -4.41 4.99 3.68
N ALA A 88 -5.49 5.75 3.54
CA ALA A 88 -5.57 6.91 2.65
C ALA A 88 -6.25 8.10 3.34
N CYS A 89 -5.92 9.31 2.89
CA CYS A 89 -6.51 10.56 3.36
C CYS A 89 -7.44 11.14 2.28
N ILE A 90 -8.68 11.45 2.65
CA ILE A 90 -9.61 12.16 1.75
C ILE A 90 -9.18 13.63 1.67
N SER A 91 -8.84 14.11 0.49
CA SER A 91 -8.43 15.51 0.26
C SER A 91 -9.57 16.39 -0.24
N SER A 92 -10.58 15.78 -0.87
CA SER A 92 -11.79 16.44 -1.38
C SER A 92 -12.78 16.82 -0.27
N ARG A 93 -13.88 17.49 -0.64
CA ARG A 93 -15.00 17.81 0.26
C ARG A 93 -16.27 17.06 -0.19
N PRO A 94 -16.48 15.80 0.25
CA PRO A 94 -17.55 14.96 -0.26
C PRO A 94 -18.95 15.59 -0.23
N GLY A 95 -19.29 16.31 0.84
CA GLY A 95 -20.58 16.99 0.97
C GLY A 95 -20.79 18.23 0.08
N GLN A 96 -19.79 18.63 -0.71
CA GLN A 96 -19.89 19.76 -1.65
C GLN A 96 -19.67 19.30 -3.09
N CYS A 97 -18.64 18.49 -3.35
CA CYS A 97 -18.32 18.03 -4.70
C CYS A 97 -18.91 16.67 -5.07
N GLY A 98 -19.52 15.95 -4.11
CA GLY A 98 -20.05 14.59 -4.34
C GLY A 98 -18.97 13.52 -4.58
N ARG A 99 -17.69 13.84 -4.36
CA ARG A 99 -16.54 12.93 -4.59
C ARG A 99 -15.67 12.80 -3.35
N ALA A 100 -15.09 11.62 -3.15
CA ALA A 100 -14.20 11.29 -2.03
C ALA A 100 -12.78 10.98 -2.53
N ASP A 101 -12.17 11.94 -3.21
CA ASP A 101 -10.84 11.81 -3.79
C ASP A 101 -9.76 12.06 -2.72
N GLY A 102 -8.64 11.35 -2.84
CA GLY A 102 -7.62 11.31 -1.80
C GLY A 102 -6.31 10.70 -2.29
N PHE A 103 -5.39 10.52 -1.34
CA PHE A 103 -4.07 9.93 -1.59
C PHE A 103 -3.73 8.90 -0.51
N ILE A 104 -2.91 7.92 -0.87
CA ILE A 104 -2.37 6.92 0.08
C ILE A 104 -1.36 7.60 0.98
N ILE A 105 -1.40 7.27 2.27
CA ILE A 105 -0.53 7.88 3.27
C ILE A 105 0.74 7.04 3.40
N GLU A 106 1.90 7.70 3.38
CA GLU A 106 3.23 7.08 3.47
C GLU A 106 4.14 7.81 4.46
N GLY A 107 5.29 7.21 4.79
CA GLY A 107 6.35 7.80 5.59
C GLY A 107 5.91 8.25 6.98
N LYS A 108 6.40 9.43 7.37
CA LYS A 108 6.13 10.02 8.70
C LYS A 108 4.64 10.30 8.92
N GLU A 109 3.89 10.60 7.87
CA GLU A 109 2.45 10.84 7.98
C GLU A 109 1.72 9.55 8.36
N LEU A 110 2.11 8.43 7.74
CA LEU A 110 1.55 7.12 8.06
C LEU A 110 1.84 6.73 9.51
N GLU A 111 3.09 6.86 9.93
CA GLU A 111 3.52 6.57 11.30
C GLU A 111 2.72 7.39 12.33
N PHE A 112 2.53 8.68 12.06
CA PHE A 112 1.77 9.58 12.92
C PHE A 112 0.32 9.14 13.10
N TYR A 113 -0.39 8.83 12.00
CA TYR A 113 -1.79 8.42 12.08
C TYR A 113 -1.97 7.03 12.68
N VAL A 114 -1.10 6.08 12.35
CA VAL A 114 -1.12 4.74 12.95
C VAL A 114 -0.91 4.82 14.47
N ARG A 115 0.09 5.59 14.93
CA ARG A 115 0.33 5.83 16.36
C ARG A 115 -0.88 6.46 17.04
N ARG A 116 -1.53 7.44 16.40
CA ARG A 116 -2.74 8.09 16.94
C ARG A 116 -3.92 7.13 17.04
N MET A 117 -4.12 6.26 16.04
CA MET A 117 -5.17 5.24 16.02
C MET A 117 -4.96 4.19 17.13
N GLN A 118 -3.72 3.71 17.31
CA GLN A 118 -3.38 2.76 18.37
C GLN A 118 -3.65 3.32 19.76
N ARG A 119 -3.24 4.58 20.04
CA ARG A 119 -3.51 5.26 21.32
C ARG A 119 -5.02 5.40 21.60
N LYS A 120 -5.83 5.66 20.56
CA LYS A 120 -7.28 5.76 20.70
C LYS A 120 -7.92 4.39 20.98
N LYS A 121 -7.42 3.32 20.37
CA LYS A 121 -7.88 1.94 20.63
C LYS A 121 -7.58 1.53 22.09
N GLY A 122 -6.41 1.87 22.62
CA GLY A 122 -6.02 1.53 24.00
C GLY A 122 -6.76 2.31 25.10
N LYS A 123 -7.34 3.48 24.79
CA LYS A 123 -8.10 4.30 25.77
C LYS A 123 -9.61 4.03 25.81
N GLY A 124 -10.13 3.25 24.87
CA GLY A 124 -11.57 2.93 24.75
C GLY A 124 -11.89 1.45 24.87
N GLY A 125 -10.94 0.64 25.35
CA GLY A 125 -11.13 -0.76 25.73
C GLY A 125 -11.48 -0.87 27.21
N SER A 126 -12.59 -0.28 27.61
CA SER A 126 -13.39 -0.53 28.82
C SER A 126 -14.81 -0.09 28.50
#